data_AF-A0AA39GAB9-F1
#
_entry.id   AF-A0AA39GAB9-F1
#
_cell.length_a   1.000
_cell.length_b   1.000
_cell.length_c   1.000
_cell.angle_alpha   90.00
_cell.angle_beta   90.00
_cell.angle_gamma   90.00
#
_symmetry.space_group_name_H-M   'P 1'
#
loop_
_entity.id
_entity.type
_entity.pdbx_description
1 polymer ?
#
loop_
_entity_poly.entity_id
_entity_poly.type
_entity_poly.pdbx_seq_one_letter_code
_entity_poly.pdbx_strand_id
1 'polypeptide(L)'
;MHNNKPHHLLEQVPLTVSPFVSIPTATTLSYNYKTMPSTIPPSSLGIPTASEDASSQPKAKFVVSGSGHAAHPDDILASCKALMDHVTKLQEDAERDLREFEEKIRERELAEKRRIAPGWLDSESHLLQPERNTPQQHDGPTQAPPGEGSSSQGTQAQDTTDEGAELDRAFGVMALK
;
A
#
# COMPACT_ATOMS: atom_id res chain seq x y z
N MET A 1 -87.65 -10.98 -21.46
CA MET A 1 -87.35 -11.30 -20.05
C MET A 1 -86.82 -12.72 -20.02
N HIS A 2 -85.49 -12.89 -20.05
CA HIS A 2 -84.88 -14.21 -19.95
C HIS A 2 -84.79 -14.59 -18.47
N ASN A 3 -85.47 -15.65 -18.06
CA ASN A 3 -85.38 -16.18 -16.70
C ASN A 3 -83.99 -16.81 -16.51
N ASN A 4 -83.10 -16.12 -15.79
CA ASN A 4 -81.75 -16.59 -15.43
C ASN A 4 -81.74 -17.59 -14.26
N LYS A 5 -82.79 -18.41 -14.12
CA LYS A 5 -82.87 -19.42 -13.07
C LYS A 5 -82.55 -20.78 -13.71
N PRO A 6 -81.54 -21.52 -13.21
CA PRO A 6 -81.26 -22.86 -13.72
C PRO A 6 -82.50 -23.74 -13.53
N HIS A 7 -82.73 -24.64 -14.48
CA HIS A 7 -83.85 -25.58 -14.41
C HIS A 7 -83.63 -26.55 -13.25
N HIS A 8 -84.67 -26.85 -12.47
CA HIS A 8 -84.59 -27.66 -11.25
C HIS A 8 -84.01 -29.07 -11.47
N LEU A 9 -84.07 -29.59 -12.70
CA LEU A 9 -83.44 -30.86 -13.10
C LEU A 9 -81.94 -30.74 -13.38
N LEU A 10 -81.46 -29.56 -13.80
CA LEU A 10 -80.03 -29.31 -14.05
C LEU A 10 -79.24 -29.12 -12.74
N GLU A 11 -79.90 -28.71 -11.66
CA GLU A 11 -79.30 -28.69 -10.31
C GLU A 11 -79.08 -30.10 -9.74
N GLN A 12 -79.85 -31.09 -10.21
CA GLN A 12 -79.79 -32.47 -9.71
C GLN A 12 -78.67 -33.30 -10.32
N VAL A 13 -78.07 -32.84 -11.42
CA VAL A 13 -76.98 -33.56 -12.10
C VAL A 13 -75.65 -32.91 -11.73
N PRO A 14 -74.75 -33.60 -11.02
CA PRO A 14 -73.43 -33.06 -10.73
C PRO A 14 -72.68 -32.84 -12.05
N LEU A 15 -72.44 -31.57 -12.40
CA LEU A 15 -71.78 -31.15 -13.65
C LEU A 15 -70.29 -31.54 -13.72
N THR A 16 -69.79 -32.31 -12.77
CA THR A 16 -68.35 -32.59 -12.57
C THR A 16 -67.97 -34.06 -12.59
N VAL A 17 -68.86 -34.96 -13.06
CA VAL A 17 -68.51 -36.39 -13.14
C VAL A 17 -68.82 -36.93 -14.52
N SER A 18 -68.04 -36.50 -15.51
CA SER A 18 -67.84 -37.33 -16.71
C SER A 18 -67.06 -38.58 -16.29
N PRO A 19 -67.55 -39.80 -16.53
CA PRO A 19 -66.82 -41.03 -16.17
C PRO A 19 -65.52 -41.22 -16.96
N PHE A 20 -65.28 -40.38 -17.97
CA PHE A 20 -64.07 -40.40 -18.79
C PHE A 20 -63.08 -39.28 -18.44
N VAL A 21 -63.43 -38.36 -17.53
CA VAL A 21 -62.58 -37.21 -17.17
C VAL A 21 -62.37 -37.20 -15.65
N SER A 22 -61.24 -37.76 -15.23
CA SER A 22 -60.76 -37.63 -13.86
C SER A 22 -60.11 -36.27 -13.68
N ILE A 23 -60.79 -35.33 -13.04
CA ILE A 23 -60.14 -34.10 -12.57
C ILE A 23 -59.21 -34.45 -11.40
N PRO A 24 -57.96 -33.97 -11.40
CA PRO A 24 -57.05 -34.21 -10.29
C PRO A 24 -57.61 -33.52 -9.04
N THR A 25 -57.96 -34.31 -8.03
CA THR A 25 -58.37 -33.83 -6.71
C THR A 25 -57.16 -33.25 -5.97
N ALA A 26 -57.34 -32.09 -5.33
CA ALA A 26 -56.29 -31.47 -4.54
C ALA A 26 -55.90 -32.40 -3.38
N THR A 27 -54.62 -32.72 -3.26
CA THR A 27 -54.08 -33.56 -2.21
C THR A 27 -54.23 -32.85 -0.87
N THR A 28 -55.09 -33.36 0.01
CA THR A 28 -55.23 -32.84 1.37
C THR A 28 -54.07 -33.37 2.21
N LEU A 29 -53.38 -32.47 2.89
CA LEU A 29 -52.33 -32.86 3.83
C LEU A 29 -52.94 -33.64 5.01
N SER A 30 -52.17 -34.56 5.59
CA SER A 30 -52.65 -35.37 6.72
C SER A 30 -52.94 -34.50 7.94
N TYR A 31 -53.78 -34.99 8.85
CA TYR A 31 -54.09 -34.28 10.10
C TYR A 31 -52.87 -34.09 11.02
N ASN A 32 -51.78 -34.83 10.76
CA ASN A 32 -50.49 -34.69 11.43
C ASN A 32 -49.50 -33.79 10.67
N TYR A 33 -49.96 -33.08 9.64
CA TYR A 33 -49.10 -32.17 8.90
C TYR A 33 -48.67 -31.01 9.79
N LYS A 34 -47.36 -30.96 10.06
CA LYS A 34 -46.73 -29.85 10.78
C LYS A 34 -46.27 -28.83 9.75
N THR A 35 -46.92 -27.67 9.72
CA THR A 35 -46.48 -26.53 8.91
C THR A 35 -45.09 -26.10 9.36
N MET A 36 -44.10 -26.20 8.47
CA MET A 36 -42.78 -25.65 8.74
C MET A 36 -42.89 -24.12 8.81
N PRO A 37 -42.15 -23.46 9.72
CA PRO A 37 -42.01 -22.01 9.70
C PRO A 37 -41.52 -21.57 8.31
N SER A 38 -42.19 -20.58 7.71
CA SER A 38 -41.79 -20.00 6.41
C SER A 38 -40.53 -19.12 6.51
N THR A 39 -39.90 -19.06 7.68
CA THR A 39 -38.60 -18.45 7.91
C THR A 39 -37.52 -19.48 7.63
N ILE A 40 -37.06 -19.48 6.37
CA ILE A 40 -35.85 -20.21 5.98
C ILE A 40 -34.72 -19.69 6.87
N PRO A 41 -33.92 -20.57 7.51
CA PRO A 41 -32.76 -20.13 8.28
C PRO A 41 -31.83 -19.30 7.36
N PRO A 42 -31.13 -18.30 7.90
CA PRO A 42 -30.27 -17.42 7.11
C PRO A 42 -29.31 -18.26 6.26
N SER A 43 -29.34 -18.01 4.94
CA SER A 43 -28.52 -18.77 4.00
C SER A 43 -27.04 -18.57 4.34
N SER A 44 -26.25 -19.64 4.33
CA SER A 44 -24.79 -19.58 4.48
C SER A 44 -24.11 -18.76 3.37
N LEU A 45 -24.82 -18.50 2.26
CA LEU A 45 -24.40 -17.60 1.19
C LEU A 45 -24.76 -16.12 1.47
N GLY A 46 -25.37 -15.81 2.64
CA GLY A 46 -25.67 -14.45 3.07
C GLY A 46 -26.70 -13.72 2.21
N ILE A 47 -27.62 -14.48 1.58
CA ILE A 47 -28.75 -13.91 0.86
C ILE A 47 -29.71 -13.31 1.91
N PRO A 48 -30.00 -11.99 1.87
CA PRO A 48 -30.85 -11.36 2.88
C PRO A 48 -32.26 -11.97 2.80
N THR A 49 -32.75 -12.48 3.93
CA THR A 49 -34.15 -12.86 4.05
C THR A 49 -34.98 -11.59 4.26
N ALA A 50 -36.18 -11.55 3.69
CA ALA A 50 -37.04 -10.35 3.64
C ALA A 50 -37.57 -9.86 5.01
N SER A 51 -37.11 -10.44 6.12
CA SER A 51 -37.72 -10.28 7.46
C SER A 51 -36.80 -9.71 8.53
N GLU A 52 -35.55 -9.33 8.20
CA GLU A 52 -34.61 -8.75 9.18
C GLU A 52 -34.06 -7.40 8.70
N ASP A 53 -33.96 -6.44 9.63
CA ASP A 53 -33.38 -5.12 9.39
C ASP A 53 -31.98 -5.24 8.79
N ALA A 54 -31.76 -4.59 7.65
CA ALA A 54 -30.52 -4.66 6.88
C ALA A 54 -29.26 -4.21 7.66
N SER A 55 -29.42 -3.56 8.81
CA SER A 55 -28.34 -3.04 9.65
C SER A 55 -27.82 -4.03 10.71
N SER A 56 -28.53 -5.12 11.02
CA SER A 56 -28.13 -6.06 12.08
C SER A 56 -27.59 -7.40 11.55
N GLN A 57 -27.59 -7.60 10.23
CA GLN A 57 -27.14 -8.84 9.61
C GLN A 57 -25.61 -8.88 9.47
N PRO A 58 -24.96 -10.02 9.79
CA PRO A 58 -23.54 -10.20 9.51
C PRO A 58 -23.30 -10.11 8.00
N LYS A 59 -22.41 -9.20 7.58
CA LYS A 59 -22.07 -9.00 6.17
C LYS A 59 -21.61 -10.32 5.55
N ALA A 60 -22.20 -10.65 4.40
CA ALA A 60 -21.95 -11.91 3.70
C ALA A 60 -20.50 -11.98 3.18
N LYS A 61 -19.79 -13.04 3.55
CA LYS A 61 -18.36 -13.19 3.20
C LYS A 61 -18.23 -13.85 1.84
N PHE A 62 -18.24 -13.03 0.79
CA PHE A 62 -18.21 -13.51 -0.61
C PHE A 62 -16.81 -13.89 -1.09
N VAL A 63 -15.75 -13.32 -0.52
CA VAL A 63 -14.38 -13.53 -0.98
C VAL A 63 -13.70 -14.52 -0.08
N VAL A 64 -13.36 -15.69 -0.61
CA VAL A 64 -12.62 -16.74 0.10
C VAL A 64 -11.19 -16.79 -0.43
N SER A 65 -10.22 -16.57 0.45
CA SER A 65 -8.81 -16.77 0.14
C SER A 65 -8.46 -18.27 0.21
N GLY A 66 -7.47 -18.70 -0.56
CA GLY A 66 -6.98 -20.09 -0.54
C GLY A 66 -6.46 -20.55 0.84
N SER A 67 -6.20 -19.60 1.75
CA SER A 67 -5.86 -19.85 3.16
C SER A 67 -7.08 -20.15 4.05
N GLY A 68 -8.30 -20.13 3.53
CA GLY A 68 -9.54 -20.37 4.28
C GLY A 68 -10.12 -19.13 4.97
N HIS A 69 -9.53 -17.95 4.78
CA HIS A 69 -10.10 -16.69 5.25
C HIS A 69 -11.20 -16.20 4.30
N ALA A 70 -12.41 -16.01 4.82
CA ALA A 70 -13.53 -15.45 4.07
C ALA A 70 -13.85 -14.04 4.57
N ALA A 71 -13.92 -13.06 3.66
CA ALA A 71 -14.16 -11.65 3.96
C ALA A 71 -15.22 -11.03 3.02
N HIS A 72 -15.84 -9.94 3.48
CA HIS A 72 -16.69 -9.10 2.65
C HIS A 72 -15.80 -8.13 1.83
N PRO A 73 -16.14 -7.79 0.57
CA PRO A 73 -15.35 -6.87 -0.24
C PRO A 73 -15.09 -5.51 0.43
N ASP A 74 -16.08 -4.93 1.12
CA ASP A 74 -15.90 -3.68 1.86
C ASP A 74 -14.82 -3.77 2.94
N ASP A 75 -14.74 -4.91 3.63
CA ASP A 75 -13.77 -5.12 4.71
C ASP A 75 -12.35 -5.24 4.14
N ILE A 76 -12.21 -5.82 2.95
CA ILE A 76 -10.95 -5.88 2.19
C ILE A 76 -10.53 -4.46 1.79
N LEU A 77 -11.45 -3.67 1.23
CA LEU A 77 -11.16 -2.28 0.85
C LEU A 77 -10.78 -1.42 2.05
N ALA A 78 -11.45 -1.61 3.19
CA ALA A 78 -11.11 -0.95 4.44
C ALA A 78 -9.69 -1.34 4.91
N SER A 79 -9.35 -2.63 4.84
CA SER A 79 -8.00 -3.12 5.16
C SER A 79 -6.94 -2.53 4.23
N CYS A 80 -7.19 -2.45 2.93
CA CYS A 80 -6.26 -1.86 1.97
C CYS A 80 -6.03 -0.37 2.23
N LYS A 81 -7.09 0.38 2.54
CA LYS A 81 -6.98 1.81 2.90
C LYS A 81 -6.21 2.00 4.20
N ALA A 82 -6.53 1.24 5.24
CA ALA A 82 -5.82 1.30 6.50
C ALA A 82 -4.32 0.96 6.35
N LEU A 83 -3.98 0.00 5.49
CA LEU A 83 -2.59 -0.32 5.16
C LEU A 83 -1.90 0.84 4.44
N MET A 84 -2.57 1.45 3.46
CA MET A 84 -2.04 2.61 2.73
C MET A 84 -1.75 3.77 3.69
N ASP A 85 -2.71 4.13 4.55
CA ASP A 85 -2.56 5.20 5.54
C ASP A 85 -1.41 4.92 6.53
N HIS A 86 -1.20 3.65 6.89
CA HIS A 86 -0.09 3.26 7.75
C HIS A 86 1.26 3.39 7.05
N VAL A 87 1.36 2.97 5.78
CA VAL A 87 2.59 3.10 5.00
C VAL A 87 2.94 4.56 4.74
N THR A 88 1.97 5.41 4.41
CA THR A 88 2.21 6.85 4.24
C THR A 88 2.70 7.48 5.54
N LYS A 89 2.10 7.12 6.68
CA LYS A 89 2.56 7.60 7.98
C LYS A 89 4.00 7.17 8.29
N LEU A 90 4.35 5.91 8.02
CA LEU A 90 5.73 5.42 8.20
C LEU A 90 6.72 6.18 7.32
N GLN A 91 6.33 6.51 6.09
CA GLN A 91 7.16 7.31 5.19
C GLN A 91 7.36 8.73 5.71
N GLU A 92 6.28 9.40 6.15
CA GLU A 92 6.35 10.75 6.71
C GLU A 92 7.22 10.81 7.98
N ASP A 93 7.09 9.81 8.86
CA ASP A 93 7.92 9.68 10.06
C ASP A 93 9.40 9.49 9.69
N ALA A 94 9.71 8.62 8.72
CA ALA A 94 11.08 8.43 8.25
C ALA A 94 11.68 9.70 7.60
N GLU A 95 10.91 10.40 6.78
CA GLU A 95 11.32 11.67 6.16
C GLU A 95 11.52 12.79 7.19
N ARG A 96 10.73 12.81 8.27
CA ARG A 96 10.96 13.73 9.40
C ARG A 96 12.28 13.40 10.10
N ASP A 97 12.50 12.13 10.43
CA ASP A 97 13.67 11.70 11.19
C ASP A 97 14.97 11.94 10.40
N LEU A 98 14.95 11.74 9.07
CA LEU A 98 16.06 12.09 8.18
C LEU A 98 16.35 13.60 8.19
N ARG A 99 15.32 14.44 8.08
CA ARG A 99 15.49 15.90 8.12
C ARG A 99 16.10 16.37 9.45
N GLU A 100 15.60 15.85 10.56
CA GLU A 100 16.15 16.17 11.88
C GLU A 100 17.62 15.73 12.01
N PHE A 101 17.96 14.56 11.47
CA PHE A 101 19.34 14.07 11.46
C PHE A 101 20.27 14.96 10.61
N GLU A 102 19.83 15.34 9.42
CA GLU A 102 20.57 16.26 8.54
C GLU A 102 20.77 17.64 9.18
N GLU A 103 19.75 18.17 9.84
CA GLU A 103 19.84 19.43 10.59
C GLU A 103 20.85 19.34 11.72
N LYS A 104 20.84 18.25 12.51
CA LYS A 104 21.84 18.02 13.56
C LYS A 104 23.27 17.89 13.02
N ILE A 105 23.45 17.27 11.85
CA ILE A 105 24.77 17.24 11.18
C ILE A 105 25.16 18.66 10.79
N ARG A 106 24.27 19.40 10.12
CA ARG A 106 24.53 20.77 9.67
C ARG A 106 24.91 21.68 10.83
N GLU A 107 24.21 21.59 11.96
CA GLU A 107 24.50 22.36 13.16
C GLU A 107 25.87 22.01 13.76
N ARG A 108 26.22 20.72 13.85
CA ARG A 108 27.53 20.27 14.35
C ARG A 108 28.66 20.73 13.43
N GLU A 109 28.52 20.54 12.14
CA GLU A 109 29.51 20.98 11.15
C GLU A 109 29.68 22.50 11.18
N LEU A 110 28.58 23.24 11.29
CA LEU A 110 28.61 24.70 11.37
C LEU A 110 29.27 25.16 12.68
N ALA A 111 28.99 24.51 13.81
CA ALA A 111 29.66 24.76 15.07
C ALA A 111 31.16 24.45 15.01
N GLU A 112 31.57 23.34 14.37
CA GLU A 112 32.98 23.02 14.13
C GLU A 112 33.64 24.05 13.21
N LYS A 113 32.99 24.45 12.11
CA LYS A 113 33.48 25.51 11.21
C LYS A 113 33.64 26.84 11.95
N ARG A 114 32.68 27.22 12.81
CA ARG A 114 32.78 28.39 13.69
C ARG A 114 33.91 28.28 14.71
N ARG A 115 34.18 27.08 15.22
CA ARG A 115 35.31 26.82 16.12
C ARG A 115 36.66 26.96 15.41
N ILE A 116 36.75 26.46 14.18
CA ILE A 116 37.99 26.47 13.37
C ILE A 116 38.29 27.87 12.84
N ALA A 117 37.26 28.60 12.40
CA ALA A 117 37.40 29.92 11.78
C ALA A 117 36.42 30.94 12.41
N PRO A 118 36.68 31.36 13.66
CA PRO A 118 35.83 32.35 14.34
C PRO A 118 35.86 33.68 13.57
N GLY A 119 34.68 34.22 13.25
CA GLY A 119 34.54 35.52 12.59
C GLY A 119 34.92 35.56 11.10
N TRP A 120 35.17 34.42 10.45
CA TRP A 120 35.39 34.35 8.99
C TRP A 120 34.20 33.76 8.23
N LEU A 121 33.45 32.84 8.85
CA LEU A 121 32.33 32.13 8.21
C LEU A 121 31.04 32.97 8.09
N ASP A 122 30.79 33.85 9.07
CA ASP A 122 29.56 34.66 9.19
C ASP A 122 29.80 36.15 8.83
N SER A 123 30.99 36.50 8.34
CA SER A 123 31.38 37.88 8.00
C SER A 123 31.55 38.04 6.49
N GLU A 124 30.99 39.09 5.87
CA GLU A 124 31.17 39.40 4.44
C GLU A 124 32.60 39.89 4.09
N SER A 125 33.55 39.77 5.01
CA SER A 125 34.94 40.19 4.82
C SER A 125 35.71 39.17 3.99
N HIS A 126 35.65 39.29 2.67
CA HIS A 126 36.53 38.52 1.78
C HIS A 126 37.91 39.17 1.67
N LEU A 127 38.98 38.34 1.72
CA LEU A 127 40.33 38.82 1.44
C LEU A 127 40.38 39.29 -0.02
N LEU A 128 40.90 40.49 -0.26
CA LEU A 128 41.20 40.97 -1.61
C LEU A 128 42.19 40.01 -2.26
N GLN A 129 41.75 39.32 -3.32
CA GLN A 129 42.65 38.60 -4.19
C GLN A 129 43.29 39.59 -5.17
N PRO A 130 44.61 39.53 -5.38
CA PRO A 130 45.26 40.35 -6.39
C PRO A 130 44.78 39.93 -7.78
N GLU A 131 44.31 40.89 -8.58
CA GLU A 131 44.12 40.66 -10.02
C GLU A 131 45.46 40.27 -10.63
N ARG A 132 45.53 39.07 -11.23
CA ARG A 132 46.62 38.76 -12.15
C ARG A 132 46.40 39.60 -13.40
N ASN A 133 47.21 40.65 -13.55
CA ASN A 133 47.42 41.28 -14.84
C ASN A 133 47.90 40.20 -15.81
N THR A 134 47.01 39.68 -16.65
CA THR A 134 47.40 38.85 -17.79
C THR A 134 48.04 39.78 -18.81
N PRO A 135 49.35 39.67 -19.10
CA PRO A 135 49.88 40.36 -20.25
C PRO A 135 49.34 39.63 -21.49
N GLN A 136 48.70 40.38 -22.39
CA GLN A 136 48.48 39.97 -23.76
C GLN A 136 49.77 39.41 -24.36
N GLN A 137 49.81 38.11 -24.66
CA GLN A 137 50.69 37.49 -25.66
C GLN A 137 49.85 36.39 -26.32
N HIS A 138 49.12 36.74 -27.38
CA HIS A 138 49.49 36.50 -28.78
C HIS A 138 49.73 35.01 -29.10
N ASP A 139 48.80 34.46 -29.88
CA ASP A 139 48.91 33.22 -30.66
C ASP A 139 50.29 33.07 -31.33
N GLY A 140 50.89 31.90 -31.23
CA GLY A 140 51.97 31.45 -32.12
C GLY A 140 52.89 30.38 -31.51
N PRO A 141 53.16 29.25 -32.18
CA PRO A 141 53.49 27.99 -31.53
C PRO A 141 55.00 27.71 -31.45
N THR A 142 55.40 26.72 -30.64
CA THR A 142 56.29 25.59 -31.03
C THR A 142 57.24 25.12 -29.90
N GLN A 143 57.11 23.82 -29.59
CA GLN A 143 58.10 22.84 -29.09
C GLN A 143 58.71 22.91 -27.67
N ALA A 144 58.37 21.88 -26.89
CA ALA A 144 59.27 21.20 -25.93
C ALA A 144 60.34 20.37 -26.69
N PRO A 145 61.30 19.62 -26.06
CA PRO A 145 61.70 19.42 -24.63
C PRO A 145 63.27 19.38 -24.49
N PRO A 146 63.95 18.48 -23.73
CA PRO A 146 64.01 18.20 -22.27
C PRO A 146 65.47 18.35 -21.70
N GLY A 147 65.66 18.20 -20.37
CA GLY A 147 67.00 18.00 -19.80
C GLY A 147 67.02 17.81 -18.28
N GLU A 148 67.47 16.62 -17.86
CA GLU A 148 67.53 16.08 -16.49
C GLU A 148 68.55 16.76 -15.57
N GLY A 149 68.37 16.63 -14.25
CA GLY A 149 69.38 16.98 -13.24
C GLY A 149 68.93 16.69 -11.81
N SER A 150 69.41 15.58 -11.26
CA SER A 150 68.98 14.90 -10.01
C SER A 150 69.61 15.44 -8.71
N SER A 151 69.04 14.99 -7.58
CA SER A 151 69.53 14.96 -6.17
C SER A 151 69.27 16.22 -5.33
N SER A 152 68.84 16.18 -4.06
CA SER A 152 68.77 15.14 -3.02
C SER A 152 67.84 15.61 -1.88
N GLN A 153 66.90 14.76 -1.44
CA GLN A 153 66.82 14.15 -0.10
C GLN A 153 66.12 14.96 1.00
N GLY A 154 64.92 14.49 1.37
CA GLY A 154 64.09 14.96 2.47
C GLY A 154 62.93 13.99 2.69
N THR A 155 63.23 12.89 3.36
CA THR A 155 62.39 11.71 3.64
C THR A 155 61.20 12.04 4.55
N GLN A 156 59.96 11.92 4.06
CA GLN A 156 58.83 11.30 4.78
C GLN A 156 57.87 10.71 3.73
N ALA A 157 58.00 9.38 3.53
CA ALA A 157 56.99 8.61 2.83
C ALA A 157 55.75 8.57 3.73
N GLN A 158 54.70 9.30 3.32
CA GLN A 158 53.36 9.00 3.79
C GLN A 158 52.99 7.65 3.20
N ASP A 159 52.87 6.65 4.07
CA ASP A 159 52.11 5.44 3.80
C ASP A 159 50.75 5.86 3.25
N THR A 160 50.57 5.72 1.94
CA THR A 160 49.24 5.59 1.34
C THR A 160 48.75 4.18 1.67
N THR A 161 48.55 3.90 2.96
CA THR A 161 47.83 2.69 3.35
C THR A 161 46.43 2.86 2.79
N ASP A 162 46.08 1.99 1.85
CA ASP A 162 44.80 2.00 1.17
C ASP A 162 43.68 1.83 2.20
N GLU A 163 43.10 2.95 2.64
CA GLU A 163 42.04 3.00 3.66
C GLU A 163 40.88 2.08 3.28
N GLY A 164 40.65 1.88 1.98
CA GLY A 164 39.66 0.93 1.47
C GLY A 164 39.97 -0.52 1.86
N ALA A 165 41.23 -0.94 1.84
CA ALA A 165 41.65 -2.27 2.23
C ALA A 165 41.54 -2.51 3.75
N GLU A 166 41.72 -1.46 4.57
CA GLU A 166 41.51 -1.56 6.03
C GLU A 166 40.03 -1.71 6.38
N LEU A 167 39.15 -0.98 5.69
CA LEU A 167 37.70 -1.12 5.85
C LEU A 167 37.22 -2.51 5.40
N ASP A 168 37.73 -3.01 4.27
CA ASP A 168 37.35 -4.34 3.77
C ASP A 168 37.84 -5.46 4.70
N ARG A 169 39.00 -5.29 5.34
CA ARG A 169 39.48 -6.21 6.38
C ARG A 169 38.66 -6.15 7.68
N ALA A 170 38.20 -4.96 8.07
CA ALA A 170 37.41 -4.77 9.29
C ALA A 170 35.96 -5.28 9.14
N PHE A 171 35.36 -5.09 7.97
CA PHE A 171 33.94 -5.37 7.74
C PHE A 171 33.66 -6.60 6.87
N GLY A 172 34.63 -7.09 6.09
CA GLY A 172 34.49 -8.25 5.21
C GLY A 172 34.28 -9.59 5.92
N VAL A 173 34.47 -9.64 7.25
CA VAL A 173 34.22 -10.85 8.07
C VAL A 173 32.76 -10.95 8.56
N MET A 174 31.92 -9.93 8.34
CA MET A 174 30.48 -10.01 8.67
C MET A 174 29.67 -10.72 7.57
N ALA A 175 30.05 -11.96 7.26
CA ALA A 175 29.14 -12.87 6.57
C ALA A 175 28.05 -13.31 7.55
N LEU A 176 26.83 -12.81 7.37
CA LEU A 176 25.65 -13.24 8.11
C LEU A 176 25.50 -14.77 8.03
N LYS A 177 25.38 -15.41 9.19
CA LYS A 177 24.93 -16.80 9.33
C LYS A 177 23.45 -16.81 9.68
#